data_AF-A0A3A8NNE9-F1
#
_entry.id   AF-A0A3A8NNE9-F1
#
_cell.length_a   1.000
_cell.length_b   1.000
_cell.length_c   1.000
_cell.angle_alpha   90.00
_cell.angle_beta   90.00
_cell.angle_gamma   90.00
#
_symmetry.space_group_name_H-M   'P 1'
#
loop_
_entity.id
_entity.type
_entity.pdbx_description
1 polymer ?
#
loop_
_entity_poly.entity_id
_entity_poly.type
_entity_poly.pdbx_seq_one_letter_code
_entity_poly.pdbx_strand_id
1 'polypeptide(L)'
;MSDMDFGRGAGATCALHPLRGATGTCARCGNFMCDTCSEGGTSARCPTCRERQGLTFPLHRDNWTVSALWDLCWAAFQREWGMLSLAVLITLGVSGGSQLLVNIGLGIGAAADSPVLIGVLGGAGFLAQLVVQGLVQLGLLRVCFDVLHGGRADLARLFSQMHKVIPYLLTLLLIFAIVVVPMILLGGLGFLVVLGTGLSADAARGEWLNALGPVLGVVALLSVVLLFPLFYVLLPLYFVQPELAYEEVPPSPVTVLRRCWELARGQRLAMVGVGLITALVMIGGLIACCVGLIPAMGLSQLLVAGMYLALRPRSDEGSDPLPG
;
A
#
# COMPACT_ATOMS: atom_id res chain seq x y z
N MET A 1 -54.38 -28.06 7.99
CA MET A 1 -53.43 -28.97 7.31
C MET A 1 -53.03 -28.26 6.01
N SER A 2 -52.33 -27.13 6.04
CA SER A 2 -50.88 -26.95 6.21
C SER A 2 -50.07 -27.76 5.19
N ASP A 3 -50.10 -27.28 3.94
CA ASP A 3 -49.12 -27.60 2.91
C ASP A 3 -47.72 -27.24 3.45
N MET A 4 -46.98 -28.25 3.86
CA MET A 4 -45.58 -28.09 4.19
C MET A 4 -44.78 -28.11 2.89
N ASP A 5 -44.37 -26.91 2.47
CA ASP A 5 -43.53 -26.61 1.31
C ASP A 5 -42.09 -27.10 1.57
N PHE A 6 -41.89 -28.42 1.64
CA PHE A 6 -40.59 -29.09 1.84
C PHE A 6 -39.68 -29.07 0.57
N GLY A 7 -40.11 -28.39 -0.49
CA GLY A 7 -39.40 -28.32 -1.78
C GLY A 7 -38.48 -27.12 -1.97
N ARG A 8 -38.58 -26.08 -1.12
CA ARG A 8 -37.59 -24.98 -1.15
C ARG A 8 -36.36 -25.45 -0.40
N GLY A 9 -35.46 -26.12 -1.13
CA GLY A 9 -34.10 -26.34 -0.66
C GLY A 9 -33.58 -25.04 -0.03
N ALA A 10 -32.85 -25.15 1.08
CA ALA A 10 -32.32 -24.04 1.87
C ALA A 10 -31.29 -23.22 1.08
N GLY A 11 -31.74 -22.62 -0.03
CA GLY A 11 -30.98 -21.73 -0.87
C GLY A 11 -30.86 -20.40 -0.17
N ALA A 12 -29.74 -19.73 -0.40
CA ALA A 12 -29.53 -18.40 0.11
C ALA A 12 -30.67 -17.47 -0.32
N THR A 13 -31.14 -16.62 0.59
CA THR A 13 -32.19 -15.63 0.31
C THR A 13 -31.55 -14.28 -0.01
N CYS A 14 -32.26 -13.46 -0.78
CA CYS A 14 -31.77 -12.13 -1.10
C CYS A 14 -31.72 -11.26 0.16
N ALA A 15 -30.60 -10.56 0.37
CA ALA A 15 -30.39 -9.71 1.54
C ALA A 15 -31.40 -8.54 1.66
N LEU A 16 -31.91 -8.05 0.52
CA LEU A 16 -32.93 -6.99 0.48
C LEU A 16 -34.36 -7.55 0.40
N HIS A 17 -34.52 -8.78 -0.07
CA HIS A 17 -35.82 -9.42 -0.27
C HIS A 17 -35.81 -10.83 0.33
N PRO A 18 -36.03 -10.98 1.65
CA PRO A 18 -35.87 -12.25 2.36
C PRO A 18 -36.78 -13.37 1.86
N LEU A 19 -37.92 -13.01 1.27
CA LEU A 19 -38.90 -13.95 0.72
C LEU A 19 -38.54 -14.46 -0.68
N ARG A 20 -37.49 -13.91 -1.32
CA ARG A 20 -37.03 -14.31 -2.65
C ARG A 20 -35.72 -15.07 -2.58
N GLY A 21 -35.66 -16.19 -3.31
CA GLY A 21 -34.41 -16.93 -3.50
C GLY A 21 -33.36 -16.07 -4.19
N ALA A 22 -32.11 -16.23 -3.81
CA ALA A 22 -30.99 -15.58 -4.46
C ALA A 22 -30.68 -16.26 -5.80
N THR A 23 -30.51 -15.45 -6.85
CA THR A 23 -30.07 -15.89 -8.18
C THR A 23 -28.60 -15.59 -8.42
N GLY A 24 -27.98 -14.74 -7.60
CA GLY A 24 -26.55 -14.46 -7.65
C GLY A 24 -26.06 -13.74 -6.40
N THR A 25 -24.80 -13.33 -6.39
CA THR A 25 -24.18 -12.53 -5.33
C THR A 25 -23.69 -11.21 -5.90
N CYS A 26 -23.84 -10.14 -5.12
CA CYS A 26 -23.36 -8.83 -5.51
C CYS A 26 -21.83 -8.87 -5.62
N ALA A 27 -21.30 -8.55 -6.81
CA ALA A 27 -19.86 -8.50 -7.05
C ALA A 27 -19.12 -7.52 -6.13
N ARG A 28 -19.82 -6.50 -5.60
CA ARG A 28 -19.24 -5.49 -4.71
C ARG A 28 -19.34 -5.81 -3.22
N CYS A 29 -20.46 -6.29 -2.70
CA CYS A 29 -20.62 -6.52 -1.26
C CYS A 29 -20.82 -7.99 -0.88
N GLY A 30 -20.83 -8.92 -1.84
CA GLY A 30 -21.04 -10.35 -1.59
C GLY A 30 -22.48 -10.73 -1.23
N ASN A 31 -23.35 -9.76 -0.93
CA ASN A 31 -24.73 -10.04 -0.57
C ASN A 31 -25.47 -10.78 -1.67
N PHE A 32 -26.24 -11.79 -1.26
CA PHE A 32 -27.14 -12.51 -2.12
C PHE A 32 -28.21 -11.59 -2.74
N MET A 33 -28.37 -11.67 -4.05
CA MET A 33 -29.28 -10.86 -4.86
C MET A 33 -30.33 -11.77 -5.47
N CYS A 34 -31.60 -11.38 -5.41
CA CYS A 34 -32.64 -11.96 -6.25
C CYS A 34 -32.59 -11.33 -7.63
N ASP A 35 -33.35 -11.91 -8.57
CA ASP A 35 -33.36 -11.50 -9.96
C ASP A 35 -33.76 -10.03 -10.16
N THR A 36 -34.60 -9.49 -9.28
CA THR A 36 -34.96 -8.06 -9.31
C THR A 36 -33.83 -7.16 -8.87
N CYS A 37 -33.06 -7.56 -7.85
CA CYS A 37 -31.90 -6.78 -7.39
C CYS A 37 -30.77 -6.78 -8.42
N SER A 38 -30.62 -7.86 -9.18
CA SER A 38 -29.68 -7.98 -10.30
C SER A 38 -30.25 -7.49 -11.65
N GLU A 39 -31.46 -6.94 -11.69
CA GLU A 39 -32.15 -6.52 -12.93
C GLU A 39 -32.15 -7.59 -14.02
N GLY A 40 -32.63 -8.79 -13.69
CA GLY A 40 -32.63 -9.93 -14.61
C GLY A 40 -31.23 -10.47 -14.91
N GLY A 41 -30.27 -10.24 -14.00
CA GLY A 41 -28.86 -10.60 -14.20
C GLY A 41 -28.03 -9.59 -14.98
N THR A 42 -28.63 -8.49 -15.47
CA THR A 42 -27.91 -7.43 -16.19
C THR A 42 -26.98 -6.61 -15.28
N SER A 43 -27.29 -6.54 -13.99
CA SER A 43 -26.46 -5.87 -12.98
C SER A 43 -25.74 -6.89 -12.09
N ALA A 44 -24.41 -6.84 -12.13
CA ALA A 44 -23.55 -7.59 -11.21
C ALA A 44 -23.58 -7.02 -9.77
N ARG A 45 -24.29 -5.90 -9.52
CA ARG A 45 -24.25 -5.16 -8.25
C ARG A 45 -25.64 -4.92 -7.69
N CYS A 46 -25.77 -4.98 -6.36
CA CYS A 46 -27.06 -4.75 -5.71
C CYS A 46 -27.44 -3.27 -5.76
N PRO A 47 -28.74 -2.93 -5.60
CA PRO A 47 -29.23 -1.55 -5.65
C PRO A 47 -28.42 -0.60 -4.75
N THR A 48 -28.19 -0.98 -3.49
CA THR A 48 -27.38 -0.18 -2.56
C THR A 48 -25.94 0.01 -3.03
N CYS A 49 -25.32 -1.01 -3.62
CA CYS A 49 -23.96 -0.91 -4.15
C CYS A 49 -23.89 -0.06 -5.41
N ARG A 50 -24.96 -0.01 -6.20
CA ARG A 50 -25.11 0.85 -7.39
C ARG A 50 -25.39 2.30 -7.03
N GLU A 51 -26.28 2.55 -6.07
CA GLU A 51 -26.47 3.89 -5.50
C GLU A 51 -25.14 4.42 -4.96
N ARG A 52 -24.38 3.57 -4.26
CA ARG A 52 -23.02 3.90 -3.81
C ARG A 52 -21.98 3.93 -4.92
N GLN A 53 -22.29 3.48 -6.13
CA GLN A 53 -21.41 3.57 -7.29
C GLN A 53 -21.55 4.94 -7.97
N GLY A 54 -22.68 5.63 -7.75
CA GLY A 54 -22.85 7.05 -8.06
C GLY A 54 -22.23 8.00 -7.02
N LEU A 55 -21.82 7.49 -5.85
CA LEU A 55 -21.04 8.25 -4.88
C LEU A 55 -19.58 8.30 -5.36
N THR A 56 -19.30 9.25 -6.24
CA THR A 56 -17.93 9.66 -6.55
C THR A 56 -17.23 10.05 -5.24
N PHE A 57 -15.94 9.73 -5.12
CA PHE A 57 -15.14 10.23 -4.01
C PHE A 57 -15.29 11.76 -3.95
N PRO A 58 -15.67 12.34 -2.80
CA PRO A 58 -16.16 13.72 -2.75
C PRO A 58 -15.06 14.77 -2.97
N LEU A 59 -13.80 14.38 -2.71
CA LEU A 59 -12.65 15.22 -2.95
C LEU A 59 -12.09 14.94 -4.36
N HIS A 60 -11.67 16.01 -5.02
CA HIS A 60 -11.00 16.00 -6.31
C HIS A 60 -9.85 17.02 -6.26
N ARG A 61 -9.03 16.99 -7.32
CA ARG A 61 -7.77 17.72 -7.38
C ARG A 61 -7.89 19.22 -7.11
N ASP A 62 -9.04 19.81 -7.41
CA ASP A 62 -9.27 21.25 -7.28
C ASP A 62 -9.91 21.67 -5.95
N ASN A 63 -10.61 20.76 -5.25
CA ASN A 63 -11.30 21.07 -4.00
C ASN A 63 -10.69 20.40 -2.75
N TRP A 64 -9.72 19.49 -2.93
CA TRP A 64 -9.17 18.76 -1.79
C TRP A 64 -8.24 19.66 -0.97
N THR A 65 -8.32 19.49 0.34
CA THR A 65 -7.40 20.07 1.31
C THR A 65 -7.01 19.00 2.31
N VAL A 66 -5.88 19.19 2.99
CA VAL A 66 -5.40 18.23 4.00
C VAL A 66 -6.42 18.05 5.14
N SER A 67 -7.10 19.12 5.55
CA SER A 67 -8.15 19.07 6.57
C SER A 67 -9.40 18.34 6.08
N ALA A 68 -9.89 18.65 4.87
CA ALA A 68 -11.06 17.96 4.31
C ALA A 68 -10.80 16.46 4.10
N LEU A 69 -9.57 16.10 3.71
CA LEU A 69 -9.13 14.72 3.62
C LEU A 69 -9.13 14.05 5.00
N TRP A 70 -8.58 14.72 6.02
CA TRP A 70 -8.58 14.22 7.38
C TRP A 70 -10.00 13.96 7.90
N ASP A 71 -10.92 14.92 7.76
CA ASP A 71 -12.29 14.80 8.24
C ASP A 71 -13.02 13.62 7.57
N LEU A 72 -12.84 13.46 6.26
CA LEU A 72 -13.42 12.36 5.49
C LEU A 72 -12.85 11.00 5.93
N CYS A 73 -11.52 10.89 6.00
CA CYS A 73 -10.84 9.66 6.39
C CYS A 73 -11.10 9.29 7.86
N TRP A 74 -11.18 10.28 8.75
CA TRP A 74 -11.49 10.08 10.17
C TRP A 74 -12.93 9.59 10.37
N ALA A 75 -13.90 10.18 9.68
CA ALA A 75 -15.29 9.69 9.71
C ALA A 75 -15.40 8.26 9.16
N ALA A 76 -14.70 7.95 8.06
CA ALA A 76 -14.64 6.60 7.51
C ALA A 76 -13.96 5.60 8.47
N PHE A 77 -12.88 6.04 9.14
CA PHE A 77 -12.17 5.24 10.14
C PHE A 77 -13.06 4.96 11.35
N GLN A 78 -13.73 5.96 11.93
CA GLN A 78 -14.63 5.76 13.07
C GLN A 78 -15.72 4.72 12.80
N ARG A 79 -16.21 4.64 11.56
CA ARG A 79 -17.22 3.64 11.16
C ARG A 79 -16.71 2.20 11.18
N GLU A 80 -15.45 1.98 10.78
CA GLU A 80 -14.91 0.63 10.50
C GLU A 80 -13.58 0.36 11.24
N TRP A 81 -13.27 1.10 12.31
CA TRP A 81 -11.95 1.10 12.97
C TRP A 81 -11.51 -0.29 13.43
N GLY A 82 -12.45 -1.09 13.95
CA GLY A 82 -12.18 -2.45 14.44
C GLY A 82 -11.76 -3.40 13.31
N MET A 83 -12.48 -3.38 12.19
CA MET A 83 -12.19 -4.23 11.04
C MET A 83 -10.92 -3.78 10.31
N LEU A 84 -10.66 -2.48 10.22
CA LEU A 84 -9.39 -1.95 9.69
C LEU A 84 -8.21 -2.33 10.58
N SER A 85 -8.36 -2.25 11.90
CA SER A 85 -7.33 -2.67 12.85
C SER A 85 -7.04 -4.17 12.74
N LEU A 86 -8.09 -4.99 12.56
CA LEU A 86 -7.94 -6.42 12.32
C LEU A 86 -7.23 -6.71 10.99
N ALA A 87 -7.53 -5.96 9.93
CA ALA A 87 -6.83 -6.07 8.64
C ALA A 87 -5.34 -5.74 8.76
N VAL A 88 -5.00 -4.69 9.52
CA VAL A 88 -3.61 -4.34 9.85
C VAL A 88 -2.95 -5.44 10.68
N LEU A 89 -3.63 -5.99 11.68
CA LEU A 89 -3.09 -7.06 12.52
C LEU A 89 -2.75 -8.31 11.70
N ILE A 90 -3.64 -8.69 10.78
CA ILE A 90 -3.38 -9.78 9.82
C ILE A 90 -2.16 -9.44 8.96
N THR A 91 -2.06 -8.19 8.50
CA THR A 91 -0.91 -7.72 7.70
C THR A 91 0.42 -7.81 8.45
N LEU A 92 0.43 -7.39 9.72
CA LEU A 92 1.58 -7.50 10.61
C LEU A 92 1.93 -8.97 10.88
N GLY A 93 0.93 -9.82 11.10
CA GLY A 93 1.12 -11.26 11.30
C GLY A 93 1.76 -11.95 10.10
N VAL A 94 1.28 -11.67 8.89
CA VAL A 94 1.86 -12.23 7.65
C VAL A 94 3.28 -11.70 7.43
N SER A 95 3.50 -10.40 7.64
CA SER A 95 4.83 -9.78 7.47
C SER A 95 5.85 -10.31 8.49
N GLY A 96 5.42 -10.46 9.75
CA GLY A 96 6.23 -11.02 10.83
C GLY A 96 6.54 -12.50 10.63
N GLY A 97 5.56 -13.29 10.17
CA GLY A 97 5.75 -14.69 9.81
C GLY A 97 6.75 -14.87 8.67
N SER A 98 6.64 -14.04 7.63
CA SER A 98 7.61 -14.02 6.53
C SER A 98 9.02 -13.63 7.02
N GLN A 99 9.13 -12.65 7.91
CA GLN A 99 10.43 -12.21 8.44
C GLN A 99 11.11 -13.32 9.27
N LEU A 100 10.32 -14.09 10.02
CA LEU A 100 10.82 -15.24 10.77
C LEU A 100 11.43 -16.30 9.84
N LEU A 101 10.81 -16.59 8.70
CA LEU A 101 11.34 -17.53 7.71
C LEU A 101 12.70 -17.08 7.16
N VAL A 102 12.86 -15.78 6.89
CA VAL A 102 14.15 -15.21 6.46
C VAL A 102 15.22 -15.39 7.54
N ASN A 103 14.89 -15.08 8.80
CA ASN A 103 15.81 -15.23 9.93
C ASN A 103 16.23 -16.69 10.16
N ILE A 104 15.31 -17.65 9.98
CA ILE A 104 15.64 -19.09 10.04
C ILE A 104 16.63 -19.45 8.94
N GLY A 105 16.40 -19.00 7.70
CA GLY A 105 17.32 -19.23 6.58
C GLY A 105 18.72 -18.67 6.82
N LEU A 106 18.81 -17.45 7.35
CA LEU A 106 20.09 -16.84 7.74
C LEU A 106 20.77 -17.62 8.88
N GLY A 107 20.01 -18.12 9.86
CA GLY A 107 20.51 -18.94 10.95
C GLY A 107 21.12 -20.26 10.48
N ILE A 108 20.48 -20.94 9.51
CA ILE A 108 21.02 -22.16 8.88
C ILE A 108 22.32 -21.85 8.14
N GLY A 109 22.35 -20.75 7.38
CA GLY A 109 23.56 -20.31 6.67
C GLY A 109 24.73 -20.05 7.61
N ALA A 110 24.46 -19.40 8.75
CA ALA A 110 25.45 -19.14 9.79
C ALA A 110 25.93 -20.42 10.47
N ALA A 111 25.03 -21.36 10.77
CA ALA A 111 25.39 -22.65 11.37
C ALA A 111 26.27 -23.53 10.46
N ALA A 112 26.14 -23.37 9.14
CA ALA A 112 26.94 -24.08 8.15
C ALA A 112 28.28 -23.38 7.82
N ASP A 113 28.56 -22.22 8.41
CA ASP A 113 29.75 -21.38 8.16
C ASP A 113 30.03 -21.12 6.66
N SER A 114 28.97 -21.04 5.86
CA SER A 114 29.07 -20.84 4.40
C SER A 114 28.56 -19.46 4.02
N PRO A 115 29.43 -18.49 3.69
CA PRO A 115 29.02 -17.15 3.31
C PRO A 115 28.18 -17.14 2.02
N VAL A 116 28.42 -18.11 1.12
CA VAL A 116 27.62 -18.30 -0.10
C VAL A 116 26.20 -18.71 0.25
N LEU A 117 26.03 -19.65 1.18
CA LEU A 117 24.70 -20.09 1.62
C LEU A 117 23.93 -18.96 2.31
N ILE A 118 24.60 -18.17 3.16
CA ILE A 118 24.03 -16.97 3.79
C ILE A 118 23.56 -15.98 2.72
N GLY A 119 24.40 -15.69 1.73
CA GLY A 119 24.07 -14.76 0.64
C GLY A 119 22.87 -15.22 -0.19
N VAL A 120 22.83 -16.49 -0.58
CA VAL A 120 21.73 -17.06 -1.39
C VAL A 120 20.43 -17.11 -0.60
N LEU A 121 20.42 -17.65 0.61
CA LEU A 121 19.21 -17.75 1.45
C LEU A 121 18.73 -16.37 1.89
N GLY A 122 19.65 -15.48 2.25
CA GLY A 122 19.33 -14.10 2.63
C GLY A 122 18.74 -13.30 1.47
N GLY A 123 19.35 -13.38 0.28
CA GLY A 123 18.86 -12.70 -0.92
C GLY A 123 17.48 -13.21 -1.36
N ALA A 124 17.32 -14.54 -1.43
CA ALA A 124 16.04 -15.14 -1.78
C ALA A 124 14.95 -14.83 -0.74
N GLY A 125 15.28 -14.92 0.56
CA GLY A 125 14.38 -14.59 1.66
C GLY A 125 13.96 -13.12 1.65
N PHE A 126 14.89 -12.20 1.40
CA PHE A 126 14.60 -10.77 1.29
C PHE A 126 13.67 -10.45 0.11
N LEU A 127 13.90 -11.06 -1.05
CA LEU A 127 13.01 -10.89 -2.20
C LEU A 127 11.61 -11.45 -1.91
N ALA A 128 11.51 -12.64 -1.31
CA ALA A 128 10.25 -13.22 -0.90
C ALA A 128 9.51 -12.31 0.11
N GLN A 129 10.23 -11.78 1.10
CA GLN A 129 9.71 -10.83 2.09
C GLN A 129 9.11 -9.59 1.42
N LEU A 130 9.84 -8.96 0.48
CA LEU A 130 9.37 -7.77 -0.24
C LEU A 130 8.09 -8.05 -1.05
N VAL A 131 8.00 -9.23 -1.67
CA VAL A 131 6.82 -9.63 -2.44
C VAL A 131 5.63 -9.86 -1.51
N VAL A 132 5.81 -10.64 -0.44
CA VAL A 132 4.74 -10.94 0.53
C VAL A 132 4.24 -9.65 1.19
N GLN A 133 5.14 -8.81 1.70
CA GLN A 133 4.78 -7.54 2.32
C GLN A 133 4.04 -6.62 1.34
N GLY A 134 4.53 -6.53 0.09
CA GLY A 134 3.89 -5.76 -0.96
C GLY A 134 2.47 -6.22 -1.29
N LEU A 135 2.26 -7.52 -1.42
CA LEU A 135 0.95 -8.08 -1.77
C LEU A 135 -0.10 -7.85 -0.69
N VAL A 136 0.28 -8.06 0.57
CA VAL A 136 -0.64 -7.82 1.68
C VAL A 136 -0.96 -6.34 1.81
N GLN A 137 0.03 -5.48 1.57
CA GLN A 137 -0.15 -4.03 1.52
C GLN A 137 -1.11 -3.59 0.39
N LEU A 138 -1.03 -4.21 -0.81
CA LEU A 138 -2.01 -3.99 -1.88
C LEU A 138 -3.42 -4.43 -1.48
N GLY A 139 -3.53 -5.57 -0.79
CA GLY A 139 -4.79 -6.05 -0.22
C GLY A 139 -5.39 -5.05 0.78
N LEU A 140 -4.56 -4.53 1.68
CA LEU A 140 -4.98 -3.56 2.70
C LEU A 140 -5.46 -2.25 2.08
N LEU A 141 -4.76 -1.75 1.05
CA LEU A 141 -5.18 -0.57 0.30
C LEU A 141 -6.53 -0.80 -0.41
N ARG A 142 -6.77 -2.00 -0.96
CA ARG A 142 -8.08 -2.33 -1.54
C ARG A 142 -9.21 -2.27 -0.52
N VAL A 143 -8.99 -2.81 0.68
CA VAL A 143 -9.97 -2.69 1.79
C VAL A 143 -10.19 -1.23 2.16
N CYS A 144 -9.13 -0.41 2.20
CA CYS A 144 -9.24 1.03 2.45
C CYS A 144 -10.07 1.74 1.37
N PHE A 145 -9.86 1.42 0.09
CA PHE A 145 -10.69 1.97 -1.00
C PHE A 145 -12.16 1.58 -0.85
N ASP A 146 -12.45 0.32 -0.51
CA ASP A 146 -13.83 -0.12 -0.28
C ASP A 146 -14.50 0.68 0.84
N VAL A 147 -13.78 0.92 1.95
CA VAL A 147 -14.27 1.72 3.08
C VAL A 147 -14.49 3.19 2.70
N LEU A 148 -13.56 3.80 1.95
CA LEU A 148 -13.67 5.19 1.48
C LEU A 148 -14.86 5.40 0.53
N HIS A 149 -15.21 4.40 -0.28
CA HIS A 149 -16.43 4.42 -1.11
C HIS A 149 -17.70 4.04 -0.34
N GLY A 150 -17.67 4.09 1.00
CA GLY A 150 -18.80 3.80 1.87
C GLY A 150 -19.04 2.31 2.15
N GLY A 151 -18.22 1.40 1.60
CA GLY A 151 -18.28 -0.04 1.86
C GLY A 151 -17.91 -0.42 3.29
N ARG A 152 -18.13 -1.69 3.62
CA ARG A 152 -17.63 -2.31 4.86
C ARG A 152 -16.24 -2.87 4.61
N ALA A 153 -15.40 -2.90 5.64
CA ALA A 153 -14.09 -3.54 5.53
C ALA A 153 -14.25 -5.08 5.48
N ASP A 154 -13.93 -5.67 4.33
CA ASP A 154 -14.00 -7.11 4.11
C ASP A 154 -12.60 -7.73 4.05
N LEU A 155 -12.27 -8.54 5.06
CA LEU A 155 -10.95 -9.16 5.21
C LEU A 155 -10.66 -10.20 4.13
N ALA A 156 -11.68 -10.83 3.54
CA ALA A 156 -11.49 -11.80 2.47
C ALA A 156 -10.81 -11.15 1.25
N ARG A 157 -11.01 -9.83 1.09
CA ARG A 157 -10.43 -9.05 -0.02
C ARG A 157 -8.94 -8.79 0.14
N LEU A 158 -8.37 -8.95 1.34
CA LEU A 158 -6.92 -8.80 1.55
C LEU A 158 -6.13 -9.73 0.62
N PHE A 159 -6.63 -10.96 0.40
CA PHE A 159 -5.96 -11.95 -0.43
C PHE A 159 -6.42 -11.96 -1.89
N SER A 160 -7.43 -11.15 -2.25
CA SER A 160 -7.94 -11.08 -3.63
C SER A 160 -6.90 -10.59 -4.64
N GLN A 161 -5.85 -9.90 -4.17
CA GLN A 161 -4.82 -9.29 -5.00
C GLN A 161 -3.65 -10.22 -5.36
N MET A 162 -3.68 -11.50 -4.95
CA MET A 162 -2.58 -12.44 -5.27
C MET A 162 -2.36 -12.63 -6.77
N HIS A 163 -3.38 -12.47 -7.62
CA HIS A 163 -3.19 -12.53 -9.07
C HIS A 163 -2.30 -11.39 -9.63
N LYS A 164 -2.01 -10.34 -8.84
CA LYS A 164 -1.16 -9.20 -9.21
C LYS A 164 0.31 -9.34 -8.78
N VAL A 165 0.75 -10.53 -8.35
CA VAL A 165 2.17 -10.76 -7.97
C VAL A 165 3.13 -10.37 -9.08
N ILE A 166 2.89 -10.84 -10.31
CA ILE A 166 3.78 -10.61 -11.45
C ILE A 166 3.92 -9.12 -11.80
N PRO A 167 2.83 -8.36 -12.04
CA PRO A 167 2.96 -6.93 -12.35
C PRO A 167 3.55 -6.13 -11.18
N TYR A 168 3.25 -6.50 -9.94
CA TYR A 168 3.87 -5.90 -8.77
C TYR A 168 5.38 -6.14 -8.76
N LEU A 169 5.84 -7.37 -8.99
CA LEU A 169 7.26 -7.73 -9.02
C LEU A 169 8.02 -7.03 -10.15
N LEU A 170 7.42 -6.91 -11.33
CA LEU A 170 8.01 -6.14 -12.45
C LEU A 170 8.13 -4.65 -12.10
N THR A 171 7.12 -4.09 -11.43
CA THR A 171 7.15 -2.69 -10.99
C THR A 171 8.18 -2.48 -9.88
N LEU A 172 8.29 -3.42 -8.94
CA LEU A 172 9.29 -3.41 -7.88
C LEU A 172 10.71 -3.48 -8.47
N LEU A 173 10.96 -4.34 -9.45
CA LEU A 173 12.26 -4.45 -10.12
C LEU A 173 12.63 -3.14 -10.84
N LEU A 174 11.66 -2.51 -11.51
CA LEU A 174 11.87 -1.23 -12.17
C LEU A 174 12.19 -0.11 -11.15
N ILE A 175 11.47 -0.05 -10.04
CA ILE A 175 11.74 0.90 -8.95
C ILE A 175 13.11 0.64 -8.33
N PHE A 176 13.45 -0.62 -8.11
CA PHE A 176 14.75 -1.02 -7.59
C PHE A 176 15.87 -0.56 -8.53
N ALA A 177 15.71 -0.74 -9.84
CA ALA A 177 16.67 -0.25 -10.82
C ALA A 177 16.80 1.29 -10.78
N ILE A 178 15.68 2.02 -10.65
CA ILE A 178 15.68 3.50 -10.64
C ILE A 178 16.26 4.08 -9.34
N VAL A 179 16.01 3.46 -8.19
CA VAL A 179 16.39 4.02 -6.88
C VAL A 179 17.68 3.40 -6.36
N VAL A 180 17.80 2.08 -6.39
CA VAL A 180 18.90 1.36 -5.74
C VAL A 180 20.18 1.43 -6.57
N VAL A 181 20.11 1.38 -7.90
CA VAL A 181 21.32 1.49 -8.73
C VAL A 181 22.02 2.84 -8.52
N PRO A 182 21.36 4.00 -8.57
CA PRO A 182 22.01 5.27 -8.24
C PRO A 182 22.54 5.32 -6.81
N MET A 183 21.82 4.76 -5.83
CA MET A 183 22.28 4.71 -4.45
C MET A 183 23.54 3.84 -4.28
N ILE A 184 23.63 2.70 -4.98
CA ILE A 184 24.84 1.85 -4.99
C ILE A 184 26.00 2.60 -5.64
N LEU A 185 25.77 3.28 -6.76
CA LEU A 185 26.81 4.08 -7.43
C LEU A 185 27.31 5.21 -6.51
N LEU A 186 26.41 5.94 -5.86
CA LEU A 186 26.75 7.00 -4.90
C LEU A 186 27.49 6.44 -3.67
N GLY A 187 27.04 5.30 -3.14
CA GLY A 187 27.70 4.62 -2.02
C GLY A 187 29.10 4.12 -2.37
N GLY A 188 29.26 3.55 -3.56
CA GLY A 188 30.57 3.12 -4.09
C GLY A 188 31.52 4.30 -4.29
N LEU A 189 31.04 5.42 -4.85
CA LEU A 189 31.82 6.65 -4.96
C LEU A 189 32.22 7.21 -3.60
N GLY A 190 31.29 7.25 -2.64
CA GLY A 190 31.58 7.67 -1.27
C GLY A 190 32.64 6.80 -0.59
N PHE A 191 32.56 5.48 -0.78
CA PHE A 191 33.55 4.54 -0.27
C PHE A 191 34.94 4.76 -0.91
N LEU A 192 35.00 4.98 -2.23
CA LEU A 192 36.26 5.31 -2.93
C LEU A 192 36.89 6.61 -2.41
N VAL A 193 36.09 7.64 -2.09
CA VAL A 193 36.60 8.88 -1.49
C VAL A 193 37.22 8.60 -0.12
N VAL A 194 36.59 7.77 0.71
CA VAL A 194 37.14 7.40 2.02
C VAL A 194 38.46 6.63 1.87
N LEU A 195 38.54 5.67 0.96
CA LEU A 195 39.80 4.97 0.67
C LEU A 195 40.91 5.91 0.18
N GLY A 196 40.54 6.92 -0.63
CA GLY A 196 41.47 7.94 -1.12
C GLY A 196 42.07 8.84 -0.03
N THR A 197 41.46 8.91 1.16
CA THR A 197 42.01 9.67 2.29
C THR A 197 43.20 9.00 2.99
N GLY A 198 43.61 7.80 2.56
CA GLY A 198 44.77 7.09 3.12
C GLY A 198 44.49 6.32 4.42
N LEU A 199 43.21 6.19 4.81
CA LEU A 199 42.79 5.32 5.91
C LEU A 199 43.05 3.85 5.54
N SER A 200 44.18 3.30 5.98
CA SER A 200 44.44 1.87 5.89
C SER A 200 43.64 1.11 6.96
N ALA A 201 43.34 -0.17 6.69
CA ALA A 201 42.68 -1.05 7.65
C ALA A 201 43.52 -1.27 8.93
N ASP A 202 44.83 -1.00 8.86
CA ASP A 202 45.78 -1.16 9.95
C ASP A 202 46.01 0.11 10.78
N ALA A 203 45.31 1.21 10.47
CA ALA A 203 45.46 2.46 11.19
C ALA A 203 45.11 2.30 12.68
N ALA A 204 45.91 2.90 13.56
CA ALA A 204 45.70 2.81 15.00
C ALA A 204 44.32 3.38 15.39
N ARG A 205 43.68 2.77 16.40
CA ARG A 205 42.31 3.13 16.84
C ARG A 205 42.11 4.63 17.09
N GLY A 206 43.14 5.33 17.57
CA GLY A 206 43.10 6.78 17.81
C GLY A 206 43.06 7.62 16.53
N GLU A 207 43.76 7.18 15.48
CA GLU A 207 43.77 7.84 14.17
C GLU A 207 42.42 7.64 13.46
N TRP A 208 41.84 6.44 13.59
CA TRP A 208 40.48 6.14 13.16
C TRP A 208 39.43 7.06 13.79
N LEU A 209 39.49 7.26 15.12
CA LEU A 209 38.55 8.13 15.82
C LEU A 209 38.67 9.60 15.40
N ASN A 210 39.89 10.09 15.17
CA ASN A 210 40.12 11.45 14.72
C ASN A 210 39.66 11.68 13.27
N ALA A 211 39.82 10.69 12.39
CA ALA A 211 39.33 10.74 11.02
C ALA A 211 37.80 10.56 10.92
N LEU A 212 37.19 9.90 11.91
CA LEU A 212 35.74 9.66 11.95
C LEU A 212 34.93 10.95 11.96
N GLY A 213 35.38 11.97 12.68
CA GLY A 213 34.67 13.25 12.82
C GLY A 213 34.44 13.95 11.47
N PRO A 214 35.50 14.25 10.70
CA PRO A 214 35.38 14.82 9.36
C PRO A 214 34.58 13.93 8.39
N VAL A 215 34.80 12.61 8.41
CA VAL A 215 34.06 11.68 7.54
C VAL A 215 32.57 11.69 7.88
N LEU A 216 32.19 11.62 9.15
CA LEU A 216 30.79 11.73 9.58
C LEU A 216 30.19 13.09 9.22
N GLY A 217 30.97 14.18 9.33
CA GLY A 217 30.53 15.51 8.92
C GLY A 217 30.22 15.57 7.42
N VAL A 218 31.10 15.03 6.57
CA VAL A 218 30.90 14.97 5.11
C VAL A 218 29.73 14.05 4.75
N VAL A 219 29.64 12.86 5.37
CA VAL A 219 28.53 11.93 5.14
C VAL A 219 27.20 12.52 5.58
N ALA A 220 27.14 13.20 6.73
CA ALA A 220 25.94 13.87 7.20
C ALA A 220 25.52 15.00 6.25
N LEU A 221 26.46 15.84 5.81
CA LEU A 221 26.19 16.90 4.83
C LEU A 221 25.69 16.32 3.50
N LEU A 222 26.37 15.29 2.98
CA LEU A 222 25.98 14.61 1.75
C LEU A 222 24.58 13.98 1.90
N SER A 223 24.29 13.38 3.05
CA SER A 223 22.98 12.79 3.35
C SER A 223 21.88 13.86 3.34
N VAL A 224 22.12 15.04 3.93
CA VAL A 224 21.16 16.17 3.89
C VAL A 224 20.95 16.68 2.46
N VAL A 225 22.03 16.80 1.68
CA VAL A 225 21.95 17.24 0.27
C VAL A 225 21.18 16.21 -0.58
N LEU A 226 21.41 14.92 -0.38
CA LEU A 226 20.73 13.83 -1.08
C LEU A 226 19.29 13.60 -0.61
N LEU A 227 18.95 14.07 0.60
CA LEU A 227 17.61 13.95 1.17
C LEU A 227 16.56 14.61 0.26
N PHE A 228 16.82 15.84 -0.20
CA PHE A 228 15.89 16.58 -1.06
C PHE A 228 15.56 15.88 -2.40
N PRO A 229 16.54 15.49 -3.23
CA PRO A 229 16.26 14.77 -4.47
C PRO A 229 15.66 13.38 -4.20
N LEU A 230 16.09 12.71 -3.12
CA LEU A 230 15.52 11.42 -2.75
C LEU A 230 14.03 11.56 -2.38
N PHE A 231 13.65 12.53 -1.55
CA PHE A 231 12.25 12.80 -1.23
C PHE A 231 11.45 13.17 -2.48
N TYR A 232 12.03 13.98 -3.37
CA TYR A 232 11.39 14.37 -4.62
C TYR A 232 11.05 13.17 -5.51
N VAL A 233 11.93 12.16 -5.54
CA VAL A 233 11.75 10.91 -6.30
C VAL A 233 10.85 9.90 -5.56
N LEU A 234 10.98 9.77 -4.24
CA LEU A 234 10.21 8.81 -3.45
C LEU A 234 8.72 9.16 -3.32
N LEU A 235 8.39 10.45 -3.31
CA LEU A 235 7.01 10.93 -3.20
C LEU A 235 6.05 10.34 -4.24
N PRO A 236 6.32 10.44 -5.55
CA PRO A 236 5.48 9.81 -6.56
C PRO A 236 5.52 8.28 -6.46
N LEU A 237 6.67 7.69 -6.12
CA LEU A 237 6.81 6.23 -5.97
C LEU A 237 5.91 5.66 -4.86
N TYR A 238 5.56 6.48 -3.87
CA TYR A 238 4.63 6.09 -2.82
C TYR A 238 3.21 5.76 -3.36
N PHE A 239 2.79 6.34 -4.49
CA PHE A 239 1.49 6.05 -5.11
C PHE A 239 1.46 4.80 -5.98
N VAL A 240 2.60 4.14 -6.20
CA VAL A 240 2.67 2.92 -7.00
C VAL A 240 1.78 1.83 -6.41
N GLN A 241 1.80 1.67 -5.08
CA GLN A 241 0.98 0.68 -4.40
C GLN A 241 -0.53 0.99 -4.53
N PRO A 242 -1.02 2.21 -4.23
CA PRO A 242 -2.39 2.63 -4.51
C PRO A 242 -2.84 2.40 -5.96
N GLU A 243 -2.03 2.78 -6.95
CA GLU A 243 -2.36 2.63 -8.38
C GLU A 243 -2.54 1.15 -8.76
N LEU A 244 -1.60 0.29 -8.36
CA LEU A 244 -1.68 -1.15 -8.61
C LEU A 244 -2.84 -1.82 -7.87
N ALA A 245 -3.18 -1.35 -6.67
CA ALA A 245 -4.30 -1.88 -5.89
C ALA A 245 -5.65 -1.50 -6.51
N TYR A 246 -5.75 -0.28 -7.06
CA TYR A 246 -6.98 0.27 -7.61
C TYR A 246 -7.36 -0.34 -8.97
N GLU A 247 -6.42 -0.43 -9.91
CA GLU A 247 -6.70 -0.92 -11.27
C GLU A 247 -6.98 -2.43 -11.28
N GLU A 248 -8.08 -2.89 -11.88
CA GLU A 248 -8.39 -4.32 -11.94
C GLU A 248 -7.43 -5.06 -12.88
N VAL A 249 -7.15 -4.46 -14.05
CA VAL A 249 -6.17 -4.96 -15.01
C VAL A 249 -4.87 -4.21 -14.80
N PRO A 250 -3.75 -4.90 -14.45
CA PRO A 250 -2.50 -4.23 -14.17
C PRO A 250 -1.94 -3.57 -15.44
N PRO A 251 -1.74 -2.24 -15.45
CA PRO A 251 -1.07 -1.58 -16.56
C PRO A 251 0.42 -1.94 -16.58
N SER A 252 1.10 -1.59 -17.68
CA SER A 252 2.55 -1.80 -17.77
C SER A 252 3.28 -0.98 -16.69
N PRO A 253 4.39 -1.50 -16.11
CA PRO A 253 5.10 -0.84 -15.00
C PRO A 253 5.50 0.63 -15.29
N VAL A 254 5.88 0.91 -16.54
CA VAL A 254 6.25 2.25 -16.99
C VAL A 254 5.03 3.18 -17.01
N THR A 255 3.86 2.68 -17.39
CA THR A 255 2.61 3.46 -17.38
C THR A 255 2.17 3.77 -15.96
N VAL A 256 2.29 2.80 -15.03
CA VAL A 256 2.05 3.02 -13.60
C VAL A 256 2.94 4.15 -13.08
N LEU A 257 4.25 4.08 -13.32
CA LEU A 257 5.17 5.13 -12.89
C LEU A 257 4.83 6.49 -13.49
N ARG A 258 4.56 6.56 -14.80
CA ARG A 258 4.19 7.82 -15.47
C ARG A 258 2.96 8.45 -14.82
N ARG A 259 1.91 7.67 -14.58
CA ARG A 259 0.69 8.14 -13.88
C ARG A 259 1.01 8.63 -12.48
N CYS A 260 1.81 7.90 -11.69
CA CYS A 260 2.22 8.35 -10.35
C CYS A 260 2.96 9.69 -10.37
N TRP A 261 3.83 9.93 -11.37
CA TRP A 261 4.50 11.22 -11.55
C TRP A 261 3.56 12.35 -11.96
N GLU A 262 2.57 12.06 -12.82
CA GLU A 262 1.53 13.00 -13.22
C GLU A 262 0.62 13.37 -12.02
N LEU A 263 0.24 12.38 -11.20
CA LEU A 263 -0.52 12.59 -9.96
C LEU A 263 0.23 13.51 -8.99
N ALA A 264 1.54 13.30 -8.82
CA ALA A 264 2.38 14.10 -7.93
C ALA A 264 2.72 15.51 -8.43
N ARG A 265 2.56 15.79 -9.73
CA ARG A 265 2.89 17.11 -10.28
C ARG A 265 2.02 18.18 -9.64
N GLY A 266 2.62 19.23 -9.09
CA GLY A 266 1.91 20.37 -8.49
C GLY A 266 1.33 20.14 -7.08
N GLN A 267 1.34 18.91 -6.55
CA GLN A 267 0.71 18.57 -5.26
C GLN A 267 1.68 17.98 -4.22
N ARG A 268 2.99 18.04 -4.48
CA ARG A 268 4.03 17.43 -3.62
C ARG A 268 4.04 17.97 -2.19
N LEU A 269 3.88 19.29 -1.99
CA LEU A 269 3.87 19.87 -0.65
C LEU A 269 2.68 19.39 0.18
N ALA A 270 1.50 19.26 -0.45
CA ALA A 270 0.32 18.75 0.22
C ALA A 270 0.50 17.26 0.59
N MET A 271 1.15 16.47 -0.27
CA MET A 271 1.52 15.09 0.04
C MET A 271 2.51 14.99 1.21
N VAL A 272 3.50 15.89 1.30
CA VAL A 272 4.36 16.00 2.49
C VAL A 272 3.54 16.29 3.73
N GLY A 273 2.56 17.19 3.64
CA GLY A 273 1.63 17.48 4.73
C GLY A 273 0.87 16.24 5.22
N VAL A 274 0.32 15.44 4.29
CA VAL A 274 -0.34 14.16 4.63
C VAL A 274 0.65 13.16 5.23
N GLY A 275 1.89 13.12 4.71
CA GLY A 275 2.97 12.30 5.26
C GLY A 275 3.35 12.68 6.69
N LEU A 276 3.42 13.98 7.00
CA LEU A 276 3.68 14.49 8.35
C LEU A 276 2.54 14.15 9.31
N ILE A 277 1.28 14.32 8.90
CA ILE A 277 0.13 13.91 9.71
C ILE A 277 0.15 12.40 9.97
N THR A 278 0.43 11.60 8.94
CA THR A 278 0.58 10.15 9.06
C THR A 278 1.68 9.79 10.06
N ALA A 279 2.84 10.46 10.01
CA ALA A 279 3.92 10.26 10.97
C ALA A 279 3.51 10.64 12.41
N LEU A 280 2.81 11.75 12.60
CA LEU A 280 2.31 12.18 13.91
C LEU A 280 1.28 11.20 14.49
N VAL A 281 0.36 10.69 13.66
CA VAL A 281 -0.61 9.66 14.04
C VAL A 281 0.13 8.39 14.49
N MET A 282 1.16 7.98 13.77
CA MET A 282 1.98 6.81 14.13
C MET A 282 2.75 7.03 15.44
N ILE A 283 3.34 8.21 15.66
CA ILE A 283 4.00 8.56 16.92
C ILE A 283 2.99 8.55 18.08
N GLY A 284 1.79 9.11 17.88
CA GLY A 284 0.72 9.08 18.88
C GLY A 284 0.29 7.65 19.22
N GLY A 285 0.17 6.77 18.21
CA GLY A 285 -0.12 5.36 18.40
C GLY A 285 0.98 4.61 19.16
N LEU A 286 2.25 4.96 18.93
CA LEU A 286 3.39 4.41 19.67
C LEU A 286 3.37 4.83 21.14
N ILE A 287 3.14 6.12 21.42
CA ILE A 287 3.02 6.67 22.79
C ILE A 287 1.85 6.01 23.54
N ALA A 288 0.78 5.63 22.84
CA ALA A 288 -0.33 4.84 23.36
C ALA A 288 0.00 3.34 23.52
N CYS A 289 1.14 3.04 24.17
CA CYS A 289 1.58 1.70 24.58
C CYS A 289 1.73 0.68 23.44
N CYS A 290 2.11 1.10 22.23
CA CYS A 290 2.22 0.24 21.02
C CYS A 290 0.90 -0.41 20.54
N VAL A 291 -0.09 -0.63 21.40
CA VAL A 291 -1.42 -1.13 21.03
C VAL A 291 -2.14 -0.13 20.13
N GLY A 292 -1.94 1.17 20.39
CA GLY A 292 -2.45 2.25 19.52
C GLY A 292 -1.80 2.31 18.14
N LEU A 293 -0.69 1.61 17.90
CA LEU A 293 -0.01 1.59 16.59
C LEU A 293 -0.87 0.89 15.53
N ILE A 294 -1.61 -0.15 15.91
CA ILE A 294 -2.46 -0.91 14.98
C ILE A 294 -3.57 -0.04 14.37
N PRO A 295 -4.43 0.64 15.17
CA PRO A 295 -5.41 1.57 14.62
C PRO A 295 -4.77 2.76 13.90
N ALA A 296 -3.63 3.27 14.40
CA ALA A 296 -2.89 4.36 13.77
C ALA A 296 -2.43 3.99 12.35
N MET A 297 -1.92 2.77 12.14
CA MET A 297 -1.59 2.26 10.81
C MET A 297 -2.83 2.17 9.91
N GLY A 298 -3.96 1.70 10.43
CA GLY A 298 -5.21 1.62 9.66
C GLY A 298 -5.67 2.99 9.16
N LEU A 299 -5.66 4.00 10.04
CA LEU A 299 -5.98 5.38 9.68
C LEU A 299 -4.96 5.96 8.68
N SER A 300 -3.67 5.67 8.88
CA SER A 300 -2.60 6.10 7.97
C SER A 300 -2.84 5.57 6.55
N GLN A 301 -3.19 4.30 6.42
CA GLN A 301 -3.50 3.71 5.10
C GLN A 301 -4.76 4.32 4.47
N LEU A 302 -5.78 4.66 5.27
CA LEU A 302 -6.94 5.39 4.78
C LEU A 302 -6.60 6.79 4.27
N LEU A 303 -5.72 7.53 4.97
CA LEU A 303 -5.28 8.85 4.53
C LEU A 303 -4.55 8.79 3.18
N VAL A 304 -3.70 7.78 3.02
CA VAL A 304 -2.94 7.56 1.78
C VAL A 304 -3.86 7.15 0.64
N ALA A 305 -4.79 6.22 0.89
CA ALA A 305 -5.79 5.82 -0.08
C ALA A 305 -6.71 6.99 -0.47
N GLY A 306 -7.15 7.79 0.51
CA GLY A 306 -7.99 8.96 0.27
C GLY A 306 -7.27 10.06 -0.50
N MET A 307 -5.99 10.32 -0.18
CA MET A 307 -5.16 11.25 -0.93
C MET A 307 -5.00 10.79 -2.39
N TYR A 308 -4.77 9.49 -2.62
CA TYR A 308 -4.70 8.94 -3.97
C TYR A 308 -6.02 9.16 -4.74
N LEU A 309 -7.17 8.87 -4.11
CA LEU A 309 -8.48 9.10 -4.75
C LEU A 309 -8.76 10.58 -5.01
N ALA A 310 -8.32 11.48 -4.13
CA ALA A 310 -8.48 12.93 -4.31
C ALA A 310 -7.70 13.45 -5.52
N LEU A 311 -6.53 12.90 -5.77
CA LEU A 311 -5.60 13.39 -6.79
C LEU A 311 -5.80 12.76 -8.17
N ARG A 312 -6.49 11.62 -8.23
CA ARG A 312 -6.75 10.88 -9.46
C ARG A 312 -7.76 11.63 -10.35
N PRO A 313 -7.46 11.84 -11.65
CA PRO A 313 -8.43 12.39 -12.59
C PRO A 313 -9.70 11.53 -12.64
N ARG A 314 -10.87 12.17 -12.80
CA ARG A 314 -12.12 11.41 -12.93
C ARG A 314 -12.17 10.74 -14.30
N SER A 315 -12.69 9.52 -14.35
CA SER A 315 -12.93 8.80 -15.62
C SER A 315 -13.78 9.61 -16.60
N ASP A 316 -14.61 10.50 -16.08
CA ASP A 316 -15.59 11.29 -16.84
C ASP A 316 -14.96 12.55 -17.48
N GLU A 317 -13.74 12.94 -17.08
CA GLU A 317 -12.99 14.06 -17.68
C GLU A 317 -12.16 13.62 -18.90
N GLY A 318 -12.06 12.30 -19.16
CA GLY A 318 -11.27 11.73 -20.24
C GLY A 318 -12.00 11.56 -21.58
N SER A 319 -13.28 11.93 -21.68
CA SER A 319 -14.03 11.89 -22.95
C SER A 319 -13.99 13.20 -23.73
N ASP A 320 -13.31 14.24 -23.23
CA ASP A 320 -13.05 15.41 -24.05
C ASP A 320 -11.98 15.08 -25.10
N PRO A 321 -12.25 15.29 -26.40
CA PRO A 321 -11.28 15.02 -27.45
C PRO A 321 -10.03 15.86 -27.17
N LEU A 322 -8.87 15.18 -27.14
CA LEU A 322 -7.56 15.83 -27.05
C LEU A 322 -7.52 17.02 -28.02
N PRO A 323 -7.19 18.24 -27.57
CA PRO A 323 -6.90 19.33 -28.49
C PRO A 323 -5.69 18.92 -29.31
N GLY A 324 -5.89 18.80 -30.63
CA GLY A 324 -4.87 18.45 -31.62
C GLY A 324 -3.85 19.55 -31.84
#